data_AF-A0A5J5W317-F1
#
_entry.id   AF-A0A5J5W317-F1
#
_cell.length_a   1.000
_cell.length_b   1.000
_cell.length_c   1.000
_cell.angle_alpha   90.00
_cell.angle_beta   90.00
_cell.angle_gamma   90.00
#
_symmetry.space_group_name_H-M   'P 1'
#
loop_
_entity.id
_entity.type
_entity.pdbx_description
1 polymer ?
#
loop_
_entity_poly.entity_id
_entity_poly.type
_entity_poly.pdbx_seq_one_letter_code
_entity_poly.pdbx_strand_id
1 'polypeptide(L)'
;MMSTLWGDDPSQDLIEFRKRLDEIIMTFATPNVSDFFPILAPFDLQGIESKAKEQLSWFYGVFESMIKNRRNIRDDGKEKEKISKDFMQQLLELHWRGDDKNSLSINEVKALLLDLMVAGTDTIPTTVEWAMTELLRHRDKMMKVVKELDTVIGNQNTLEDSHIPQLVYLDAVIKETLRLHPVAPLLIPHVPSETTVIGGLIYCP
;
A
#
# COMPACT_ATOMS: atom_id res chain seq x y z
N MET A 1 -8.26 -3.06 -3.78
CA MET A 1 -7.15 -2.10 -3.70
C MET A 1 -7.05 -1.24 -4.94
N MET A 2 -6.72 -1.81 -6.11
CA MET A 2 -6.60 -1.04 -7.37
C MET A 2 -7.87 -0.25 -7.71
N SER A 3 -9.04 -0.88 -7.55
CA SER A 3 -10.34 -0.23 -7.74
C SER A 3 -10.54 1.01 -6.85
N THR A 4 -10.07 0.97 -5.60
CA THR A 4 -10.11 2.10 -4.67
C THR A 4 -9.14 3.22 -5.07
N LEU A 5 -7.98 2.85 -5.63
CA LEU A 5 -6.93 3.81 -5.98
C LEU A 5 -7.23 4.55 -7.29
N TRP A 6 -7.66 3.86 -8.34
CA TRP A 6 -7.87 4.45 -9.66
C TRP A 6 -9.01 3.84 -10.48
N GLY A 7 -9.91 3.08 -9.85
CA GLY A 7 -11.07 2.46 -10.49
C GLY A 7 -10.74 1.15 -11.23
N ASP A 8 -11.77 0.54 -11.82
CA ASP A 8 -11.63 -0.68 -12.62
C ASP A 8 -11.16 -0.30 -14.04
N ASP A 9 -9.84 -0.33 -14.26
CA ASP A 9 -9.26 -0.21 -15.59
C ASP A 9 -9.00 -1.61 -16.18
N PRO A 10 -9.83 -2.07 -17.14
CA PRO A 10 -9.71 -3.41 -17.74
C PRO A 10 -8.49 -3.55 -18.69
N SER A 11 -7.71 -2.49 -18.91
CA SER A 11 -6.56 -2.50 -19.83
C SER A 11 -5.23 -2.93 -19.20
N GLN A 12 -5.20 -3.16 -17.88
CA GLN A 12 -3.97 -3.53 -17.20
C GLN A 12 -3.73 -5.04 -17.22
N ASP A 13 -2.56 -5.44 -17.72
CA ASP A 13 -2.03 -6.78 -17.51
C ASP A 13 -1.68 -6.95 -16.02
N LEU A 14 -2.64 -7.43 -15.25
CA LEU A 14 -2.51 -7.66 -13.81
C LEU A 14 -1.34 -8.60 -13.47
N ILE A 15 -0.95 -9.49 -14.39
CA ILE A 15 0.17 -10.41 -14.18
C ILE A 15 1.49 -9.64 -14.25
N GLU A 16 1.70 -8.86 -15.31
CA GLU A 16 2.91 -8.03 -15.42
C GLU A 16 2.96 -7.00 -14.28
N PHE A 17 1.82 -6.41 -13.93
CA PHE A 17 1.74 -5.47 -12.82
C PHE A 17 2.18 -6.09 -11.48
N ARG A 18 1.64 -7.26 -11.15
CA ARG A 18 2.00 -7.99 -9.92
C ARG A 18 3.48 -8.37 -9.93
N LYS A 19 3.97 -8.89 -11.06
CA LYS A 19 5.39 -9.23 -11.22
C LYS A 19 6.29 -8.01 -10.99
N ARG A 20 5.95 -6.86 -11.55
CA ARG A 20 6.71 -5.60 -11.37
C ARG A 20 6.66 -5.11 -9.92
N LEU A 21 5.54 -5.29 -9.23
CA LEU A 21 5.39 -5.00 -7.81
C LEU A 21 6.27 -5.90 -6.93
N ASP A 22 6.27 -7.20 -7.19
CA ASP A 22 7.12 -8.16 -6.47
C ASP A 22 8.60 -7.78 -6.63
N GLU A 23 9.00 -7.35 -7.83
CA GLU A 23 10.37 -6.87 -8.08
C GLU A 23 10.72 -5.60 -7.28
N ILE A 24 9.79 -4.65 -7.13
CA ILE A 24 9.98 -3.48 -6.26
C ILE A 24 10.18 -3.92 -4.81
N ILE A 25 9.30 -4.78 -4.30
CA ILE A 25 9.38 -5.26 -2.90
C ILE A 25 10.72 -5.98 -2.67
N MET A 26 11.15 -6.80 -3.63
CA MET A 26 12.44 -7.48 -3.56
C MET A 26 13.61 -6.49 -3.57
N THR A 27 13.55 -5.40 -4.33
CA THR A 27 14.61 -4.36 -4.26
C THR A 27 14.67 -3.67 -2.91
N PHE A 28 13.53 -3.46 -2.24
CA PHE A 28 13.49 -2.91 -0.87
C PHE A 28 13.99 -3.90 0.19
N ALA A 29 13.65 -5.18 0.05
CA ALA A 29 13.97 -6.20 1.03
C ALA A 29 15.40 -6.76 0.92
N THR A 30 16.06 -6.58 -0.23
CA THR A 30 17.41 -7.11 -0.47
C THR A 30 18.46 -6.21 0.18
N PRO A 31 19.33 -6.73 1.06
CA PRO A 31 20.44 -5.96 1.60
C PRO A 31 21.35 -5.43 0.48
N ASN A 32 21.55 -4.12 0.44
CA ASN A 32 22.44 -3.47 -0.51
C ASN A 32 23.76 -3.11 0.17
N VAL A 33 24.86 -3.65 -0.33
CA VAL A 33 26.22 -3.44 0.17
C VAL A 33 26.59 -1.94 0.15
N SER A 34 26.07 -1.20 -0.84
CA SER A 34 26.27 0.25 -0.94
C SER A 34 25.66 1.03 0.24
N ASP A 35 24.64 0.50 0.90
CA ASP A 35 24.01 1.15 2.07
C ASP A 35 24.93 1.05 3.31
N PHE A 36 25.79 0.02 3.37
CA PHE A 36 26.78 -0.17 4.44
C PHE A 36 28.14 0.46 4.12
N PHE A 37 28.49 0.55 2.84
CA PHE A 37 29.77 1.05 2.36
C PHE A 37 29.56 2.14 1.30
N PRO A 38 29.40 3.41 1.71
CA PRO A 38 29.05 4.51 0.79
C PRO A 38 30.03 4.72 -0.38
N ILE A 39 31.30 4.32 -0.22
CA ILE A 39 32.30 4.36 -1.30
C ILE A 39 31.93 3.46 -2.49
N LEU A 40 31.08 2.45 -2.27
CA LEU A 40 30.63 1.52 -3.31
C LEU A 40 29.35 1.98 -4.02
N ALA A 41 28.66 3.00 -3.49
CA ALA A 41 27.37 3.47 -4.02
C ALA A 41 27.40 3.83 -5.52
N PRO A 42 28.41 4.53 -6.05
CA PRO A 42 28.44 4.90 -7.48
C PRO A 42 28.53 3.70 -8.44
N PHE A 43 28.90 2.52 -7.96
CA PHE A 43 29.11 1.34 -8.82
C PHE A 43 27.88 0.46 -8.97
N ASP A 44 26.85 0.63 -8.11
CA ASP A 44 25.64 -0.22 -8.09
C ASP A 44 25.96 -1.71 -8.25
N LEU A 45 26.87 -2.24 -7.41
CA LEU A 45 27.46 -3.57 -7.60
C LEU A 45 26.44 -4.71 -7.66
N GLN A 46 25.28 -4.53 -7.04
CA GLN A 46 24.17 -5.49 -7.04
C GLN A 46 23.08 -5.17 -8.06
N GLY A 47 23.18 -4.04 -8.78
CA GLY A 47 22.18 -3.57 -9.74
C GLY A 47 20.84 -3.17 -9.12
N ILE A 48 20.78 -3.01 -7.79
CA ILE A 48 19.53 -2.76 -7.05
C ILE A 48 18.98 -1.38 -7.41
N GLU A 49 19.83 -0.36 -7.46
CA GLU A 49 19.39 1.01 -7.77
C GLU A 49 18.89 1.09 -9.21
N SER A 50 19.64 0.51 -10.16
CA SER A 50 19.25 0.47 -11.57
C SER A 50 17.91 -0.27 -11.77
N LYS A 51 17.73 -1.41 -11.09
CA LYS A 51 16.50 -2.19 -11.16
C LYS A 51 15.32 -1.44 -10.54
N ALA A 52 15.51 -0.77 -9.40
CA ALA A 52 14.48 0.05 -8.76
C ALA A 52 14.05 1.20 -9.68
N LYS A 53 15.00 1.91 -10.32
CA LYS A 53 14.71 2.97 -11.29
C LYS A 53 13.92 2.46 -12.49
N GLU A 54 14.25 1.27 -13.01
CA GLU A 54 13.50 0.64 -14.09
C GLU A 54 12.04 0.40 -13.69
N GLN A 55 11.81 -0.21 -12.53
CA GLN A 55 10.44 -0.47 -12.05
C GLN A 55 9.68 0.83 -11.80
N LEU A 56 10.30 1.80 -11.12
CA LEU A 56 9.73 3.13 -10.86
C LEU A 56 9.32 3.83 -12.15
N SER A 57 10.17 3.81 -13.17
CA SER A 57 9.88 4.41 -14.48
C SER A 57 8.67 3.75 -15.14
N TRP A 58 8.52 2.42 -15.02
CA TRP A 58 7.38 1.70 -15.56
C TRP A 58 6.07 2.12 -14.88
N PHE A 59 6.00 2.10 -13.55
CA PHE A 59 4.81 2.51 -12.80
C PHE A 59 4.46 3.98 -13.04
N TYR A 60 5.47 4.86 -13.09
CA TYR A 60 5.22 6.27 -13.36
C TYR A 60 4.69 6.49 -14.78
N GLY A 61 5.12 5.69 -15.77
CA GLY A 61 4.55 5.70 -17.11
C GLY A 61 3.08 5.26 -17.13
N VAL A 62 2.74 4.23 -16.37
CA VAL A 62 1.37 3.74 -16.19
C VAL A 62 0.47 4.81 -15.56
N PHE A 63 0.92 5.42 -14.46
CA PHE A 63 0.18 6.51 -13.81
C PHE A 63 0.06 7.75 -14.70
N GLU A 64 1.11 8.12 -15.42
CA GLU A 64 1.09 9.25 -16.35
C GLU A 64 0.04 9.08 -17.45
N SER A 65 -0.10 7.86 -17.98
CA SER A 65 -1.15 7.52 -18.96
C SER A 65 -2.56 7.72 -18.38
N MET A 66 -2.81 7.22 -17.17
CA MET A 66 -4.09 7.37 -16.49
C MET A 66 -4.42 8.84 -16.18
N ILE A 67 -3.43 9.59 -15.69
CA ILE A 67 -3.56 11.02 -15.39
C ILE A 67 -3.91 11.80 -16.65
N LYS A 68 -3.23 11.54 -17.77
CA LYS A 68 -3.52 12.18 -19.07
C LYS A 68 -4.95 11.90 -19.53
N ASN A 69 -5.42 10.65 -19.43
CA ASN A 69 -6.79 10.31 -19.78
C ASN A 69 -7.80 11.12 -18.95
N ARG A 70 -7.58 11.24 -17.65
CA ARG A 70 -8.46 12.03 -16.75
C ARG A 70 -8.42 13.52 -17.04
N ARG A 71 -7.25 14.07 -17.36
CA ARG A 71 -7.09 15.46 -17.78
C ARG A 71 -7.88 15.75 -19.06
N ASN A 72 -7.78 14.88 -20.07
CA ASN A 72 -8.52 15.04 -21.32
C ASN A 72 -10.04 15.01 -21.09
N ILE A 73 -10.54 14.11 -20.23
CA ILE A 73 -11.97 14.05 -19.88
C ILE A 73 -12.45 15.34 -19.22
N ARG A 74 -11.63 15.92 -18.33
CA ARG A 74 -11.93 17.19 -17.66
C ARG A 74 -11.96 18.36 -18.64
N ASP A 75 -10.98 18.44 -19.54
CA ASP A 75 -10.85 19.56 -20.50
C ASP A 75 -11.95 19.50 -21.58
N ASP A 76 -12.45 18.31 -21.92
CA ASP A 76 -13.58 18.07 -22.83
C ASP A 76 -14.95 18.55 -22.31
N GLY A 77 -15.04 19.02 -21.05
CA GLY A 77 -16.28 19.54 -20.46
C GLY A 77 -17.39 18.50 -20.26
N LYS A 78 -17.10 17.21 -20.43
CA LYS A 78 -18.05 16.11 -20.19
C LYS A 78 -18.32 16.02 -18.68
N GLU A 79 -19.60 15.98 -18.34
CA GLU A 79 -20.14 16.11 -16.97
C GLU A 79 -19.35 15.31 -15.91
N LYS A 80 -19.17 15.94 -14.75
CA LYS A 80 -18.53 15.38 -13.53
C LYS A 80 -19.08 14.02 -13.09
N GLU A 81 -20.24 13.59 -13.61
CA GLU A 81 -20.84 12.29 -13.33
C GLU A 81 -20.06 11.09 -13.87
N LYS A 82 -19.15 11.27 -14.85
CA LYS A 82 -18.32 10.18 -15.39
C LYS A 82 -16.96 9.98 -14.73
N ILE A 83 -16.55 10.89 -13.84
CA ILE A 83 -15.22 10.81 -13.23
C ILE A 83 -15.34 9.98 -11.93
N SER A 84 -14.64 8.84 -11.90
CA SER A 84 -14.53 7.98 -10.73
C SER A 84 -14.08 8.78 -9.50
N LYS A 85 -14.79 8.63 -8.37
CA LYS A 85 -14.45 9.27 -7.08
C LYS A 85 -13.37 8.49 -6.31
N ASP A 86 -12.39 7.96 -7.03
CA ASP A 86 -11.29 7.21 -6.44
C ASP A 86 -10.20 8.11 -5.85
N PHE A 87 -9.21 7.49 -5.23
CA PHE A 87 -8.13 8.19 -4.56
C PHE A 87 -7.28 9.05 -5.53
N MET A 88 -6.96 8.53 -6.72
CA MET A 88 -6.25 9.29 -7.76
C MET A 88 -6.99 10.56 -8.13
N GLN A 89 -8.33 10.50 -8.25
CA GLN A 89 -9.13 11.68 -8.55
C GLN A 89 -9.02 12.75 -7.46
N GLN A 90 -9.06 12.33 -6.19
CA GLN A 90 -8.93 13.25 -5.05
C GLN A 90 -7.55 13.92 -5.03
N LEU A 91 -6.48 13.17 -5.29
CA LEU A 91 -5.12 13.72 -5.39
C LEU A 91 -4.99 14.72 -6.55
N LEU A 92 -5.60 14.42 -7.70
CA LEU A 92 -5.60 15.31 -8.86
C LEU A 92 -6.41 16.59 -8.60
N GLU A 93 -7.51 16.52 -7.86
CA GLU A 93 -8.23 17.72 -7.44
C GLU A 93 -7.39 18.62 -6.53
N LEU A 94 -6.60 18.05 -5.61
CA LEU A 94 -5.66 18.82 -4.79
C LEU A 94 -4.57 19.46 -5.64
N HIS A 95 -4.01 18.72 -6.62
CA HIS A 95 -3.05 19.27 -7.58
C HIS A 95 -3.64 20.43 -8.38
N TRP A 96 -4.88 20.30 -8.88
CA TRP A 96 -5.51 21.31 -9.74
C TRP A 96 -6.07 22.54 -9.01
N ARG A 97 -6.29 22.48 -7.69
CA ARG A 97 -6.78 23.61 -6.91
C ARG A 97 -5.78 24.77 -6.82
N GLY A 98 -4.48 24.49 -6.96
CA GLY A 98 -3.46 25.53 -7.15
C GLY A 98 -3.26 26.50 -5.98
N ASP A 99 -3.58 26.11 -4.74
CA ASP A 99 -3.19 26.89 -3.56
C ASP A 99 -1.75 26.51 -3.17
N ASP A 100 -0.80 27.44 -3.33
CA ASP A 100 0.65 27.20 -3.31
C ASP A 100 1.16 26.51 -2.04
N LYS A 101 0.42 26.58 -0.92
CA LYS A 101 0.85 25.96 0.34
C LYS A 101 0.49 24.48 0.48
N ASN A 102 -0.54 24.01 -0.21
CA ASN A 102 -1.09 22.65 -0.05
C ASN A 102 -1.27 21.91 -1.39
N SER A 103 -0.83 22.50 -2.51
CA SER A 103 -0.92 21.84 -3.82
C SER A 103 0.13 20.75 -3.94
N LEU A 104 -0.30 19.57 -4.41
CA LEU A 104 0.61 18.46 -4.72
C LEU A 104 1.18 18.67 -6.11
N SER A 105 2.47 18.43 -6.31
CA SER A 105 3.05 18.25 -7.63
C SER A 105 2.59 16.93 -8.26
N ILE A 106 2.67 16.83 -9.58
CA ILE A 106 2.28 15.59 -10.27
C ILE A 106 3.19 14.40 -9.91
N ASN A 107 4.43 14.67 -9.53
CA ASN A 107 5.36 13.63 -9.06
C ASN A 107 4.97 13.13 -7.67
N GLU A 108 4.53 14.01 -6.76
CA GLU A 108 4.00 13.60 -5.46
C GLU A 108 2.72 12.79 -5.60
N VAL A 109 1.84 13.16 -6.54
CA VAL A 109 0.64 12.34 -6.84
C VAL A 109 1.05 10.93 -7.27
N LYS A 110 2.00 10.79 -8.20
CA LYS A 110 2.50 9.48 -8.66
C LYS A 110 3.19 8.69 -7.56
N ALA A 111 3.97 9.36 -6.71
CA ALA A 111 4.65 8.74 -5.57
C ALA A 111 3.63 8.20 -4.55
N LEU A 112 2.62 8.99 -4.16
CA LEU A 112 1.59 8.57 -3.20
C LEU A 112 0.76 7.38 -3.71
N LEU A 113 0.49 7.32 -5.01
CA LEU A 113 -0.18 6.18 -5.63
C LEU A 113 0.67 4.91 -5.57
N LEU A 114 1.98 5.04 -5.85
CA LEU A 114 2.92 3.93 -5.74
C LEU A 114 3.04 3.44 -4.29
N ASP A 115 3.19 4.36 -3.33
CA ASP A 115 3.37 4.05 -1.92
C ASP A 115 2.19 3.25 -1.36
N LEU A 116 0.95 3.70 -1.59
CA LEU A 116 -0.25 2.98 -1.13
C LEU A 116 -0.39 1.61 -1.79
N MET A 117 -0.01 1.51 -3.06
CA MET A 117 -0.07 0.27 -3.81
C MET A 117 0.94 -0.74 -3.28
N VAL A 118 2.20 -0.35 -3.10
CA VAL A 118 3.25 -1.21 -2.53
C VAL A 118 2.88 -1.62 -1.11
N ALA A 119 2.51 -0.65 -0.26
CA ALA A 119 2.16 -0.91 1.13
C ALA A 119 0.98 -1.87 1.27
N GLY A 120 0.01 -1.80 0.36
CA GLY A 120 -1.21 -2.56 0.49
C GLY A 120 -1.23 -3.91 -0.23
N THR A 121 -0.42 -4.09 -1.28
CA THR A 121 -0.52 -5.29 -2.13
C THR A 121 0.07 -6.53 -1.46
N ASP A 122 1.15 -6.39 -0.70
CA ASP A 122 1.80 -7.53 -0.04
C ASP A 122 1.34 -7.71 1.41
N THR A 123 1.09 -6.61 2.13
CA THR A 123 0.81 -6.67 3.57
C THR A 123 -0.57 -7.20 3.91
N ILE A 124 -1.60 -6.81 3.15
CA ILE A 124 -2.98 -7.24 3.42
C ILE A 124 -3.13 -8.74 3.12
N PRO A 125 -2.74 -9.27 1.94
CA PRO A 125 -2.87 -10.70 1.67
C PRO A 125 -2.05 -11.56 2.64
N THR A 126 -0.83 -11.14 2.99
CA THR A 126 0.01 -11.85 3.96
C THR A 126 -0.67 -11.92 5.34
N THR A 127 -1.29 -10.83 5.79
CA THR A 127 -2.07 -10.83 7.05
C THR A 127 -3.25 -11.79 6.99
N VAL A 128 -3.99 -11.79 5.88
CA VAL A 128 -5.14 -12.70 5.68
C VAL A 128 -4.68 -14.16 5.64
N GLU A 129 -3.58 -14.46 4.96
CA GLU A 129 -2.99 -15.79 4.89
C GLU A 129 -2.63 -16.31 6.29
N TRP A 130 -1.96 -15.50 7.11
CA TRP A 130 -1.66 -15.87 8.49
C TRP A 130 -2.91 -16.00 9.36
N ALA A 131 -3.88 -15.11 9.23
CA ALA A 131 -5.12 -15.18 10.00
C ALA A 131 -5.88 -16.49 9.69
N MET A 132 -5.99 -16.83 8.41
CA MET A 132 -6.63 -18.08 7.99
C MET A 132 -5.83 -19.30 8.45
N THR A 133 -4.50 -19.24 8.38
CA THR A 133 -3.62 -20.32 8.86
C THR A 133 -3.84 -20.58 10.36
N GLU A 134 -3.86 -19.53 11.19
CA GLU A 134 -4.08 -19.66 12.64
C GLU A 134 -5.49 -20.18 12.96
N LEU A 135 -6.52 -19.69 12.26
CA LEU A 135 -7.90 -20.16 12.43
C LEU A 135 -8.06 -21.65 12.06
N LEU A 136 -7.43 -22.09 10.96
CA LEU A 136 -7.47 -23.50 10.53
C LEU A 136 -6.74 -24.42 11.51
N ARG A 137 -5.67 -23.94 12.15
CA ARG A 137 -4.94 -24.65 13.21
C ARG A 137 -5.71 -24.68 14.52
N HIS A 138 -6.50 -23.65 14.82
CA HIS A 138 -7.25 -23.49 16.06
C HIS A 138 -8.76 -23.46 15.82
N ARG A 139 -9.32 -24.64 15.49
CA ARG A 139 -10.74 -24.77 15.12
C ARG A 139 -11.72 -24.26 16.17
N ASP A 140 -11.39 -24.35 17.46
CA ASP A 140 -12.24 -23.80 18.53
C ASP A 140 -12.37 -22.27 18.44
N LYS A 141 -11.30 -21.58 18.01
CA LYS A 141 -11.31 -20.13 17.77
C LYS A 141 -12.05 -19.79 16.49
N MET A 142 -11.87 -20.58 15.43
CA MET A 142 -12.62 -20.43 14.18
C MET A 142 -14.12 -20.55 14.40
N MET A 143 -14.58 -21.53 15.19
CA MET A 143 -16.00 -21.67 15.53
C MET A 143 -16.57 -20.46 16.29
N LYS A 144 -15.74 -19.76 17.08
CA LYS A 144 -16.17 -18.52 17.75
C LYS A 144 -16.34 -17.37 16.77
N VAL A 145 -15.44 -17.23 15.79
CA VAL A 145 -15.58 -16.24 14.71
C VAL A 145 -16.85 -16.50 13.92
N VAL A 146 -17.09 -17.75 13.51
CA VAL A 146 -18.32 -18.14 12.79
C VAL A 146 -19.56 -17.79 13.61
N LYS A 147 -19.57 -18.15 14.91
CA LYS A 147 -20.70 -17.82 15.79
C LYS A 147 -20.92 -16.31 15.94
N GLU A 148 -19.85 -15.52 16.01
CA GLU A 148 -19.96 -14.05 16.05
C GLU A 148 -20.57 -13.51 14.76
N LEU A 149 -20.08 -13.97 13.60
CA LEU A 149 -20.61 -13.59 12.29
C LEU A 149 -22.09 -13.97 12.17
N ASP A 150 -22.47 -15.19 12.55
CA ASP A 150 -23.87 -15.64 12.54
C ASP A 150 -24.76 -14.77 13.45
N THR A 151 -24.21 -14.28 14.56
CA THR A 151 -24.96 -13.44 15.52
C THR A 151 -25.13 -12.02 15.01
N VAL A 152 -24.09 -11.43 14.43
CA VAL A 152 -24.08 -10.03 13.99
C VAL A 152 -24.78 -9.85 12.65
N ILE A 153 -24.54 -10.76 11.69
CA ILE A 153 -25.08 -10.67 10.34
C ILE A 153 -26.45 -11.38 10.25
N GLY A 154 -26.68 -12.41 11.08
CA GLY A 154 -27.94 -13.13 11.12
C GLY A 154 -28.28 -13.80 9.79
N ASN A 155 -29.50 -13.59 9.29
CA ASN A 155 -29.97 -14.12 8.01
C ASN A 155 -29.57 -13.26 6.80
N GLN A 156 -28.90 -12.12 7.02
CA GLN A 156 -28.39 -11.33 5.91
C GLN A 156 -27.15 -12.05 5.37
N ASN A 157 -27.15 -12.46 4.11
CA ASN A 157 -26.01 -13.18 3.52
C ASN A 157 -24.86 -12.23 3.08
N THR A 158 -24.90 -10.97 3.54
CA THR A 158 -23.98 -9.91 3.08
C THR A 158 -23.40 -9.18 4.27
N LEU A 159 -22.08 -9.22 4.41
CA LEU A 159 -21.34 -8.38 5.35
C LEU A 159 -21.26 -6.95 4.78
N GLU A 160 -21.66 -5.98 5.58
CA GLU A 160 -21.47 -4.55 5.29
C GLU A 160 -20.51 -3.90 6.31
N ASP A 161 -19.86 -2.81 5.91
CA ASP A 161 -18.90 -2.08 6.76
C ASP A 161 -19.50 -1.61 8.10
N SER A 162 -20.82 -1.36 8.13
CA SER A 162 -21.57 -0.99 9.33
C SER A 162 -21.56 -2.06 10.43
N HIS A 163 -21.30 -3.33 10.08
CA HIS A 163 -21.23 -4.45 11.02
C HIS A 163 -19.85 -4.56 11.70
N ILE A 164 -18.79 -4.03 11.09
CA ILE A 164 -17.40 -4.16 11.57
C ILE A 164 -17.25 -3.81 13.06
N PRO A 165 -17.83 -2.73 13.60
CA PRO A 165 -17.70 -2.39 15.02
C PRO A 165 -18.28 -3.44 15.99
N GLN A 166 -19.14 -4.34 15.51
CA GLN A 166 -19.77 -5.40 16.30
C GLN A 166 -18.97 -6.71 16.27
N LEU A 167 -18.00 -6.86 15.35
CA LEU A 167 -17.18 -8.06 15.16
C LEU A 167 -15.93 -8.03 16.06
N VAL A 168 -16.16 -7.96 17.36
CA VAL A 168 -15.11 -7.76 18.37
C VAL A 168 -14.12 -8.93 18.44
N TYR A 169 -14.61 -10.15 18.29
CA TYR A 169 -13.78 -11.35 18.33
C TYR A 169 -12.97 -11.53 17.05
N LEU A 170 -13.54 -11.21 15.88
CA LEU A 170 -12.79 -11.15 14.62
C LEU A 170 -11.67 -10.09 14.70
N ASP A 171 -11.96 -8.90 15.23
CA ASP A 171 -10.93 -7.87 15.46
C ASP A 171 -9.82 -8.39 16.40
N ALA A 172 -10.17 -9.11 17.46
CA ALA A 172 -9.20 -9.75 18.34
C ALA A 172 -8.34 -10.80 17.61
N VAL A 173 -8.93 -11.59 16.70
CA VAL A 173 -8.20 -12.55 15.86
C VAL A 173 -7.20 -11.84 14.94
N ILE A 174 -7.60 -10.74 14.30
CA ILE A 174 -6.71 -9.97 13.43
C ILE A 174 -5.55 -9.38 14.26
N LYS A 175 -5.83 -8.79 15.42
CA LYS A 175 -4.81 -8.27 16.34
C LYS A 175 -3.84 -9.34 16.80
N GLU A 176 -4.34 -10.52 17.18
CA GLU A 176 -3.48 -11.63 17.62
C GLU A 176 -2.65 -12.21 16.48
N THR A 177 -3.22 -12.25 15.27
CA THR A 177 -2.48 -12.63 14.05
C THR A 177 -1.31 -11.67 13.82
N LEU A 178 -1.53 -10.36 13.90
CA LEU A 178 -0.47 -9.35 13.73
C LEU A 178 0.56 -9.38 14.87
N ARG A 179 0.15 -9.77 16.09
CA ARG A 179 1.07 -9.96 17.22
C ARG A 179 2.00 -11.16 17.01
N LEU A 180 1.49 -12.24 16.44
CA LEU A 180 2.24 -13.49 16.19
C LEU A 180 3.07 -13.41 14.89
N HIS A 181 2.48 -12.83 13.85
CA HIS A 181 3.00 -12.81 12.48
C HIS A 181 3.02 -11.37 11.93
N PRO A 182 3.87 -10.49 12.50
CA PRO A 182 4.00 -9.13 11.98
C PRO A 182 4.58 -9.17 10.57
N VAL A 183 3.88 -8.59 9.59
CA VAL A 183 4.29 -8.59 8.17
C VAL A 183 5.68 -7.95 7.99
N ALA A 184 5.95 -6.86 8.72
CA ALA A 184 7.23 -6.17 8.75
C ALA A 184 7.83 -6.29 10.17
N PRO A 185 8.52 -7.40 10.52
CA PRO A 185 8.98 -7.67 11.89
C PRO A 185 10.01 -6.65 12.40
N LEU A 186 10.74 -5.99 11.50
CA LEU A 186 11.70 -4.93 11.82
C LEU A 186 11.18 -3.52 11.48
N LEU A 187 9.90 -3.40 11.09
CA LEU A 187 9.29 -2.18 10.57
C LEU A 187 10.09 -1.60 9.38
N ILE A 188 9.83 -0.34 9.03
CA ILE A 188 10.67 0.42 8.11
C ILE A 188 11.83 1.03 8.92
N PRO A 189 13.08 1.06 8.41
CA PRO A 189 14.20 1.69 9.10
C PRO A 189 13.94 3.17 9.42
N HIS A 190 14.31 3.60 10.63
CA HIS A 190 14.21 4.99 11.07
C HIS A 190 15.60 5.58 11.29
N VAL A 191 15.73 6.88 11.02
CA VAL A 191 16.94 7.68 11.29
C VAL A 191 16.52 8.89 12.11
N PRO A 192 17.25 9.26 13.18
CA PRO A 192 16.90 10.44 13.97
C PRO A 192 17.07 11.70 13.12
N SER A 193 16.12 12.63 13.21
CA SER A 193 16.19 13.90 12.48
C SER A 193 17.23 14.86 13.07
N GLU A 194 17.59 14.66 14.33
CA GLU A 194 18.57 15.44 15.09
C GLU A 194 19.25 14.56 16.15
N THR A 195 20.43 14.96 16.62
CA THR A 195 21.13 14.23 17.67
C THR A 195 20.26 14.14 18.92
N THR A 196 19.98 12.92 19.39
CA THR A 196 19.05 12.67 20.51
C THR A 196 19.58 11.63 21.48
N VAL A 197 19.03 11.58 22.70
CA VAL A 197 19.37 10.61 23.73
C VAL A 197 18.20 9.69 23.99
N ILE A 198 18.38 8.39 23.72
CA ILE A 198 17.37 7.36 23.94
C ILE A 198 17.97 6.32 24.89
N GLY A 199 17.33 6.11 26.05
CA GLY A 199 17.82 5.15 27.05
C GLY A 199 19.23 5.45 27.59
N GLY A 200 19.67 6.72 27.54
CA GLY A 200 21.02 7.14 27.97
C GLY A 200 22.11 7.00 26.90
N LEU A 201 21.79 6.53 25.69
CA LEU A 201 22.70 6.45 24.54
C LEU A 201 22.44 7.61 23.58
N ILE A 202 23.52 8.15 22.99
CA ILE A 202 23.46 9.24 22.00
C ILE A 202 23.29 8.63 20.60
N TYR A 203 22.27 9.10 19.88
CA TYR A 203 21.99 8.76 18.48
C TYR A 203 22.21 10.00 17.63
N CYS A 204 22.99 9.88 16.56
CA CYS A 204 23.22 10.94 15.59
C CYS A 204 22.44 10.67 14.30
N PRO A 205 22.06 11.73 13.56
CA PRO A 205 21.44 11.62 12.23
C PRO A 205 22.37 10.94 11.22
#